data_AF-A0A8J7BES7-F1
#
_entry.id   AF-A0A8J7BES7-F1
#
_cell.length_a   1.000
_cell.length_b   1.000
_cell.length_c   1.000
_cell.angle_alpha   90.00
_cell.angle_beta   90.00
_cell.angle_gamma   90.00
#
_symmetry.space_group_name_H-M   'P 1'
#
loop_
_entity.id
_entity.type
_entity.pdbx_description
1 polymer ?
#
loop_
_entity_poly.entity_id
_entity_poly.type
_entity_poly.pdbx_seq_one_letter_code
_entity_poly.pdbx_strand_id
1 'polypeptide(L)'
;DIWGTVSPDGTVSHITGGNFAASAITINGWLRDFLWAQASQVIGSYGSALSAYGLLFLGAHFVWAFSLMFLFSGRGYWQELIESIVWAHSKLKVAPSIQPRALSITQGRAVGVAHYLLGGIATTWAFFLARIIAVG
;
A
#
# COMPACT_ATOMS: atom_id res chain seq x y z
N ASP A 1 -7.86 24.81 0.17
CA ASP A 1 -8.53 26.13 0.27
C ASP A 1 -8.77 26.58 1.72
N ILE A 2 -8.16 25.93 2.72
CA ILE A 2 -8.37 26.27 4.15
C ILE A 2 -7.02 26.48 4.82
N TRP A 3 -6.25 25.41 5.04
CA TRP A 3 -4.97 25.48 5.74
C TRP A 3 -3.89 26.24 4.96
N GLY A 4 -3.03 26.94 5.69
CA GLY A 4 -2.01 27.84 5.16
C GLY A 4 -1.40 28.72 6.25
N THR A 5 -0.54 29.65 5.86
CA THR A 5 0.00 30.69 6.74
C THR A 5 -0.77 32.00 6.55
N VAL A 6 -0.82 32.83 7.58
CA VAL A 6 -1.45 34.16 7.54
C VAL A 6 -0.37 35.22 7.69
N SER A 7 -0.24 36.09 6.69
CA SER A 7 0.70 37.21 6.71
C SER A 7 0.22 38.33 7.65
N PRO A 8 1.09 39.26 8.11
CA PRO A 8 0.72 40.35 9.00
C PRO A 8 -0.38 41.29 8.46
N ASP A 9 -0.54 41.35 7.15
CA ASP A 9 -1.59 42.10 6.44
C ASP A 9 -2.94 41.36 6.35
N GLY A 10 -3.01 40.12 6.86
CA GLY A 10 -4.19 39.26 6.80
C GLY A 10 -4.28 38.39 5.54
N THR A 11 -3.33 38.48 4.61
CA THR A 11 -3.31 37.65 3.40
C THR A 11 -3.02 36.19 3.78
N VAL A 12 -3.88 35.26 3.32
CA VAL A 12 -3.71 33.82 3.55
C VAL A 12 -2.98 33.17 2.38
N SER A 13 -1.91 32.42 2.67
CA SER A 13 -1.19 31.60 1.69
C SER A 13 -1.45 30.12 1.95
N HIS A 14 -2.31 29.50 1.15
CA HIS A 14 -2.72 28.11 1.34
C HIS A 14 -1.62 27.11 0.97
N ILE A 15 -1.57 25.97 1.67
CA ILE A 15 -0.55 24.91 1.48
C ILE A 15 -0.41 24.46 0.01
N THR A 16 -1.53 24.43 -0.75
CA THR A 16 -1.55 24.02 -2.17
C THR A 16 -1.99 25.14 -3.12
N GLY A 17 -1.98 26.40 -2.66
CA GLY A 17 -2.21 27.56 -3.52
C GLY A 17 -3.58 27.61 -4.22
N GLY A 18 -4.64 27.04 -3.63
CA GLY A 18 -5.99 27.11 -4.20
C GLY A 18 -6.21 26.31 -5.48
N ASN A 19 -5.35 25.32 -5.77
CA ASN A 19 -5.41 24.53 -7.00
C ASN A 19 -6.62 23.57 -7.11
N PHE A 20 -7.40 23.36 -6.04
CA PHE A 20 -8.45 22.34 -5.99
C PHE A 20 -9.55 22.57 -7.04
N ALA A 21 -10.04 23.80 -7.19
CA ALA A 21 -11.15 24.12 -8.08
C ALA A 21 -10.88 23.78 -9.57
N ALA A 22 -9.63 23.95 -10.02
CA ALA A 22 -9.24 23.66 -11.40
C ALA A 22 -8.75 22.22 -11.60
N SER A 23 -8.13 21.62 -10.59
CA SER A 23 -7.49 20.31 -10.71
C SER A 23 -8.42 19.15 -10.36
N ALA A 24 -9.26 19.28 -9.34
CA ALA A 24 -10.08 18.17 -8.81
C ALA A 24 -11.26 17.77 -9.70
N ILE A 25 -11.51 18.50 -10.79
CA ILE A 25 -12.53 18.19 -11.77
C ILE A 25 -12.07 17.18 -12.84
N THR A 26 -10.81 16.74 -12.80
CA THR A 26 -10.27 15.73 -13.72
C THR A 26 -9.46 14.66 -13.01
N ILE A 27 -9.52 13.42 -13.50
CA ILE A 27 -8.68 12.32 -13.00
C ILE A 27 -7.19 12.65 -13.13
N ASN A 28 -6.80 13.36 -14.19
CA ASN A 28 -5.41 13.79 -14.37
C ASN A 28 -4.98 14.80 -13.29
N GLY A 29 -5.84 15.74 -12.90
CA GLY A 29 -5.55 16.65 -11.80
C GLY A 29 -5.44 15.91 -10.45
N TRP A 30 -6.27 14.90 -10.19
CA TRP A 30 -6.11 14.02 -9.02
C TRP A 30 -4.78 13.26 -9.04
N LEU A 31 -4.37 12.73 -10.20
CA LEU A 31 -3.10 12.00 -10.31
C LEU A 31 -1.90 12.94 -10.16
N ARG A 32 -1.91 14.10 -10.81
CA ARG A 32 -0.78 15.03 -10.87
C ARG A 32 -0.67 15.91 -9.63
N ASP A 33 -1.72 16.64 -9.29
CA ASP A 33 -1.64 17.73 -8.29
C ASP A 33 -1.93 17.26 -6.87
N PHE A 34 -2.55 16.08 -6.73
CA PHE A 34 -2.76 15.43 -5.45
C PHE A 34 -1.78 14.25 -5.25
N LEU A 35 -1.96 13.13 -5.95
CA LEU A 35 -1.17 11.92 -5.69
C LEU A 35 0.32 12.12 -5.96
N TRP A 36 0.70 12.58 -7.16
CA TRP A 36 2.10 12.74 -7.54
C TRP A 36 2.77 13.86 -6.76
N ALA A 37 2.22 15.07 -6.77
CA ALA A 37 2.83 16.22 -6.12
C ALA A 37 2.98 16.04 -4.60
N GLN A 38 1.96 15.50 -3.93
CA GLN A 38 1.98 15.38 -2.47
C GLN A 38 2.68 14.10 -1.98
N ALA A 39 2.98 13.15 -2.86
CA ALA A 39 3.80 11.99 -2.50
C ALA A 39 5.29 12.35 -2.37
N SER A 40 5.70 13.56 -2.79
CA SER A 40 7.09 14.03 -2.73
C SER A 40 7.71 13.91 -1.33
N GLN A 41 6.95 14.20 -0.27
CA GLN A 41 7.44 14.10 1.11
C GLN A 41 7.69 12.65 1.53
N VAL A 42 6.77 11.73 1.20
CA VAL A 42 6.90 10.32 1.62
C VAL A 42 8.06 9.63 0.91
N ILE A 43 8.24 9.88 -0.40
CA ILE A 43 9.33 9.28 -1.19
C ILE A 43 10.70 9.91 -0.89
N GLY A 44 10.73 11.20 -0.53
CA GLY A 44 11.95 11.94 -0.18
C GLY A 44 12.35 11.81 1.30
N SER A 45 11.65 11.01 2.10
CA SER A 45 11.81 10.98 3.56
C SER A 45 13.04 10.21 4.07
N TYR A 46 13.75 9.50 3.19
CA TYR A 46 14.91 8.67 3.57
C TYR A 46 16.04 9.54 4.15
N GLY A 47 16.68 9.06 5.22
CA GLY A 47 17.71 9.83 5.93
C GLY A 47 17.16 10.94 6.85
N SER A 48 15.84 10.98 7.08
CA SER A 48 15.20 11.91 8.01
C SER A 48 14.43 11.19 9.12
N ALA A 49 13.89 11.95 10.08
CA ALA A 49 12.98 11.45 11.12
C ALA A 49 11.67 10.87 10.54
N LEU A 50 11.30 11.23 9.30
CA LEU A 50 10.10 10.71 8.62
C LEU A 50 10.36 9.44 7.81
N SER A 51 11.59 8.91 7.81
CA SER A 51 12.00 7.75 7.00
C SER A 51 11.16 6.49 7.26
N ALA A 52 10.64 6.31 8.47
CA ALA A 52 9.74 5.21 8.80
C ALA A 52 8.47 5.22 7.94
N TYR A 53 7.92 6.41 7.61
CA TYR A 53 6.78 6.51 6.71
C TYR A 53 7.16 6.12 5.28
N GLY A 54 8.33 6.52 4.78
CA GLY A 54 8.84 6.08 3.46
C GLY A 54 9.01 4.57 3.37
N LEU A 55 9.53 3.93 4.42
CA LEU A 55 9.66 2.47 4.50
C LEU A 55 8.30 1.78 4.53
N LEU A 56 7.38 2.24 5.38
CA LEU A 56 6.04 1.67 5.47
C LEU A 56 5.20 1.92 4.22
N PHE A 57 5.42 3.02 3.50
CA PHE A 57 4.79 3.29 2.21
C PHE A 57 5.14 2.19 1.20
N LEU A 58 6.43 1.85 1.05
CA LEU A 58 6.85 0.77 0.15
C LEU A 58 6.41 -0.62 0.65
N GLY A 59 6.54 -0.88 1.96
CA GLY A 59 6.08 -2.15 2.54
C GLY A 59 4.58 -2.38 2.34
N ALA A 60 3.78 -1.32 2.45
CA ALA A 60 2.34 -1.39 2.22
C ALA A 60 1.98 -1.62 0.75
N HIS A 61 2.71 -1.01 -0.20
CA HIS A 61 2.57 -1.32 -1.62
C HIS A 61 2.87 -2.79 -1.91
N PHE A 62 3.93 -3.34 -1.30
CA PHE A 62 4.28 -4.74 -1.42
C PHE A 62 3.15 -5.64 -0.90
N VAL A 63 2.61 -5.37 0.30
CA VAL A 63 1.51 -6.15 0.88
C VAL A 63 0.24 -6.07 0.04
N TRP A 64 -0.07 -4.89 -0.49
CA TRP A 64 -1.21 -4.71 -1.39
C TRP A 64 -1.05 -5.55 -2.67
N ALA A 65 0.12 -5.50 -3.32
CA ALA A 65 0.38 -6.30 -4.51
C ALA A 65 0.42 -7.81 -4.22
N PHE A 66 1.00 -8.21 -3.09
CA PHE A 66 1.01 -9.61 -2.62
C PHE A 66 -0.40 -10.18 -2.47
N SER A 67 -1.37 -9.36 -2.06
CA SER A 67 -2.78 -9.77 -1.95
C SER A 67 -3.36 -10.27 -3.28
N LEU A 68 -2.92 -9.70 -4.42
CA LEU A 68 -3.43 -10.04 -5.74
C LEU A 68 -3.08 -11.47 -6.14
N MET A 69 -1.99 -12.04 -5.60
CA MET A 69 -1.65 -13.45 -5.78
C MET A 69 -2.80 -14.35 -5.31
N PHE A 70 -3.44 -14.04 -4.18
CA PHE A 70 -4.56 -14.82 -3.65
C PHE A 70 -5.89 -14.49 -4.33
N LEU A 71 -6.07 -13.24 -4.76
CA LEU A 71 -7.32 -12.79 -5.37
C LEU A 71 -7.47 -13.21 -6.84
N PHE A 72 -6.37 -13.36 -7.57
CA PHE A 72 -6.37 -13.73 -8.99
C PHE A 72 -6.11 -15.21 -9.26
N SER A 73 -5.68 -15.98 -8.25
CA SER A 73 -5.45 -17.42 -8.37
C SER A 73 -6.50 -18.25 -7.62
N GLY A 74 -6.53 -19.55 -7.89
CA GLY A 74 -7.41 -20.51 -7.23
C GLY A 74 -6.64 -21.62 -6.52
N ARG A 75 -7.29 -22.27 -5.54
CA ARG A 75 -6.68 -23.34 -4.74
C ARG A 75 -6.14 -24.53 -5.54
N GLY A 76 -6.71 -24.82 -6.72
CA GLY A 76 -6.33 -25.97 -7.55
C GLY A 76 -4.86 -25.91 -7.96
N TYR A 77 -4.45 -24.78 -8.56
CA TYR A 77 -3.07 -24.51 -8.92
C TYR A 77 -2.09 -24.71 -7.74
N TRP A 78 -2.41 -24.12 -6.60
CA TRP A 78 -1.56 -24.23 -5.40
C TRP A 78 -1.51 -25.65 -4.84
N GLN A 79 -2.59 -26.41 -4.93
CA GLN A 79 -2.64 -27.78 -4.45
C GLN A 79 -1.76 -28.70 -5.31
N GLU A 80 -1.81 -28.57 -6.63
CA GLU A 80 -0.95 -29.32 -7.56
C GLU A 80 0.55 -28.97 -7.38
N LEU A 81 0.86 -27.69 -7.10
CA LEU A 81 2.22 -27.29 -6.73
C LEU A 81 2.67 -27.94 -5.41
N ILE A 82 1.81 -27.95 -4.39
CA ILE A 82 2.10 -28.59 -3.10
C ILE A 82 2.37 -30.08 -3.29
N GLU A 83 1.64 -30.76 -4.18
CA GLU A 83 1.85 -32.19 -4.47
C GLU A 83 3.26 -32.46 -5.01
N SER A 84 3.74 -31.62 -5.93
CA SER A 84 5.11 -31.71 -6.45
C SER A 84 6.16 -31.45 -5.37
N ILE A 85 5.90 -30.50 -4.47
CA ILE A 85 6.79 -30.19 -3.33
C ILE A 85 6.81 -31.34 -2.31
N VAL A 86 5.65 -31.93 -1.99
CA VAL A 86 5.53 -33.07 -1.07
C VAL A 86 6.22 -34.31 -1.62
N TRP A 87 6.18 -34.53 -2.94
CA TRP A 87 6.97 -35.58 -3.58
C TRP A 87 8.47 -35.41 -3.28
N ALA A 88 9.01 -34.20 -3.42
CA ALA A 88 10.42 -33.91 -3.13
C ALA A 88 10.75 -34.14 -1.64
N HIS A 89 9.88 -33.70 -0.72
CA HIS A 89 10.06 -33.92 0.72
C HIS A 89 10.04 -35.41 1.08
N SER A 90 9.15 -36.18 0.44
CA SER A 90 9.04 -37.62 0.67
C SER A 90 10.28 -38.36 0.19
N LYS A 91 10.89 -37.93 -0.92
CA LYS A 91 12.14 -38.50 -1.44
C LYS A 91 13.29 -38.37 -0.45
N LEU A 92 13.33 -37.27 0.31
CA LEU A 92 14.31 -37.01 1.36
C LEU A 92 13.87 -37.46 2.75
N LYS A 93 12.70 -38.12 2.87
CA LYS A 93 12.12 -38.59 4.14
C LYS A 93 11.94 -37.47 5.19
N VAL A 94 11.67 -36.24 4.74
CA VAL A 94 11.38 -35.07 5.59
C VAL A 94 9.95 -34.57 5.40
N ALA A 95 9.07 -35.40 4.83
CA ALA A 95 7.66 -35.07 4.70
C ALA A 95 7.00 -35.02 6.10
N PRO A 96 6.19 -33.99 6.38
CA PRO A 96 5.49 -33.88 7.66
C PRO A 96 4.37 -34.94 7.78
N SER A 97 4.02 -35.32 9.01
CA SER A 97 2.91 -36.25 9.27
C SER A 97 1.53 -35.61 9.01
N ILE A 98 1.40 -34.31 9.24
CA ILE A 98 0.18 -33.55 8.89
C ILE A 98 0.30 -33.14 7.42
N GLN A 99 -0.62 -33.62 6.59
CA GLN A 99 -0.54 -33.41 5.16
C GLN A 99 -0.78 -31.93 4.79
N PRO A 100 0.15 -31.27 4.08
CA PRO A 100 -0.03 -29.89 3.67
C PRO A 100 -1.13 -29.78 2.61
N ARG A 101 -1.96 -28.75 2.76
CA ARG A 101 -3.07 -28.43 1.86
C ARG A 101 -3.01 -26.96 1.50
N ALA A 102 -3.38 -26.65 0.25
CA ALA A 102 -3.68 -25.29 -0.12
C ALA A 102 -4.87 -24.76 0.72
N LEU A 103 -4.91 -23.44 0.90
CA LEU A 103 -6.01 -22.78 1.60
C LEU A 103 -7.36 -23.13 0.99
N SER A 104 -8.41 -23.17 1.83
CA SER A 104 -9.78 -23.27 1.32
C SER A 104 -10.13 -22.04 0.47
N ILE A 105 -11.16 -22.17 -0.38
CA ILE A 105 -11.58 -21.06 -1.27
C ILE A 105 -11.94 -19.81 -0.44
N THR A 106 -12.70 -19.98 0.64
CA THR A 106 -13.08 -18.88 1.54
C THR A 106 -11.87 -18.28 2.26
N GLN A 107 -10.94 -19.12 2.72
CA GLN A 107 -9.70 -18.63 3.35
C GLN A 107 -8.81 -17.88 2.36
N GLY A 108 -8.66 -18.35 1.12
CA GLY A 108 -7.89 -17.63 0.09
C GLY A 108 -8.46 -16.24 -0.19
N ARG A 109 -9.79 -16.13 -0.29
CA ARG A 109 -10.49 -14.83 -0.41
C ARG A 109 -10.27 -13.95 0.82
N ALA A 110 -10.37 -14.52 2.03
CA ALA A 110 -10.18 -13.80 3.28
C ALA A 110 -8.74 -13.28 3.43
N VAL A 111 -7.73 -14.11 3.13
CA VAL A 111 -6.33 -13.71 3.13
C VAL A 111 -6.08 -12.60 2.10
N GLY A 112 -6.63 -12.75 0.89
CA GLY A 112 -6.55 -11.74 -0.16
C GLY A 112 -7.12 -10.40 0.30
N VAL A 113 -8.38 -10.34 0.76
CA VAL A 113 -8.99 -9.07 1.19
C VAL A 113 -8.30 -8.47 2.42
N ALA A 114 -7.81 -9.30 3.35
CA ALA A 114 -7.07 -8.82 4.52
C ALA A 114 -5.80 -8.08 4.12
N HIS A 115 -4.99 -8.64 3.22
CA HIS A 115 -3.76 -8.00 2.75
C HIS A 115 -4.05 -6.82 1.82
N TYR A 116 -5.11 -6.90 1.00
CA TYR A 116 -5.53 -5.80 0.14
C TYR A 116 -5.89 -4.56 0.96
N LEU A 117 -6.71 -4.73 2.00
CA LEU A 117 -7.10 -3.64 2.90
C LEU A 117 -5.91 -3.15 3.72
N LEU A 118 -5.12 -4.04 4.31
CA LEU A 118 -3.94 -3.68 5.09
C LEU A 118 -2.97 -2.83 4.25
N GLY A 119 -2.59 -3.31 3.06
CA GLY A 119 -1.67 -2.60 2.17
C GLY A 119 -2.24 -1.28 1.65
N GLY A 120 -3.52 -1.26 1.25
CA GLY A 120 -4.16 -0.04 0.74
C GLY A 120 -4.29 1.06 1.81
N ILE A 121 -4.72 0.68 3.01
CA ILE A 121 -4.89 1.61 4.14
C ILE A 121 -3.52 2.08 4.64
N ALA A 122 -2.55 1.18 4.82
CA ALA A 122 -1.21 1.54 5.30
C ALA A 122 -0.45 2.43 4.30
N THR A 123 -0.66 2.23 2.99
CA THR A 123 -0.10 3.11 1.95
C THR A 123 -0.61 4.54 2.11
N THR A 124 -1.92 4.69 2.25
CA THR A 124 -2.57 6.01 2.46
C THR A 124 -2.15 6.64 3.78
N TRP A 125 -2.06 5.85 4.84
CA TRP A 125 -1.61 6.29 6.17
C TRP A 125 -0.20 6.88 6.13
N ALA A 126 0.74 6.17 5.50
CA ALA A 126 2.13 6.63 5.40
C ALA A 126 2.25 7.89 4.53
N PHE A 127 1.53 7.93 3.40
CA PHE A 127 1.43 9.09 2.53
C PHE A 127 0.92 10.33 3.27
N PHE A 128 -0.21 10.22 3.97
CA PHE A 128 -0.81 11.35 4.68
C PHE A 128 0.05 11.85 5.83
N LEU A 129 0.60 10.96 6.67
CA LEU A 129 1.38 11.41 7.81
C LEU A 129 2.72 12.03 7.39
N ALA A 130 3.43 11.42 6.43
CA ALA A 130 4.65 12.03 5.91
C ALA A 130 4.39 13.40 5.26
N ARG A 131 3.29 13.53 4.52
CA ARG A 131 2.89 14.80 3.89
C ARG A 131 2.58 15.87 4.94
N ILE A 132 1.62 15.60 5.82
CA ILE A 132 1.07 16.65 6.70
C ILE A 132 2.07 17.07 7.79
N ILE A 133 2.91 16.16 8.29
CA ILE A 133 3.94 16.52 9.26
C ILE A 133 5.00 17.43 8.63
N ALA A 134 5.27 17.29 7.33
CA ALA A 134 6.30 18.06 6.65
C ALA A 134 5.83 19.44 6.13
N VAL A 135 4.52 19.66 5.98
CA VAL A 135 3.98 20.92 5.39
C VAL A 135 2.91 21.61 6.23
N GLY A 136 2.45 20.96 7.31
CA GLY A 136 1.43 21.46 8.22
C GLY A 136 2.01 22.29 9.36
#